data_AF-A0A1I6U8A7-F1
#
_entry.id   AF-A0A1I6U8A7-F1
#
_cell.length_a   1.000
_cell.length_b   1.000
_cell.length_c   1.000
_cell.angle_alpha   90.00
_cell.angle_beta   90.00
_cell.angle_gamma   90.00
#
_symmetry.space_group_name_H-M   'P 1'
#
loop_
_entity.id
_entity.type
_entity.pdbx_description
1 polymer ?
#
loop_
_entity_poly.entity_id
_entity_poly.type
_entity_poly.pdbx_seq_one_letter_code
_entity_poly.pdbx_strand_id
1 'polypeptide(L)'
;MLLKKNIKLAKTSDLIIEVTMKYFIFLLLLLTLTACRKENLNDIENMPYASMPPPGYTLVWADEFDSPLLDAKKWNHRAPGFRRESFNGKEPVYVDTTEGALVINTFSRGDTVYTGMISTQGLFEAKHGYFECRAKIDTIFAGYWPAFWLQSRNIGKTLNPEVDGVEMDIMEFYNGNRFVLENALHWNGYGENQATLSNAVYSNTPYDEGRYHRYGMEWTENELRFFVDNRLIWVVKEPISKMEQYIILSTEVNNAALFKAVAGSGIKFYVDYVRVYAKDE
;
A
#
# COMPACT_ATOMS: atom_id res chain seq x y z
N MET A 1 -60.13 51.81 51.92
CA MET A 1 -59.91 52.37 50.57
C MET A 1 -58.98 51.42 49.82
N LEU A 2 -59.35 51.05 48.59
CA LEU A 2 -58.80 49.96 47.81
C LEU A 2 -57.34 50.15 47.35
N LEU A 3 -56.59 49.05 47.27
CA LEU A 3 -55.70 48.82 46.13
C LEU A 3 -55.65 47.32 45.79
N LYS A 4 -56.51 46.94 44.82
CA LYS A 4 -56.41 45.70 44.06
C LYS A 4 -55.23 45.83 43.10
N LYS A 5 -54.21 44.99 43.20
CA LYS A 5 -53.23 44.75 42.12
C LYS A 5 -53.61 43.45 41.42
N ASN A 6 -54.18 43.58 40.23
CA ASN A 6 -54.44 42.47 39.31
C ASN A 6 -53.10 41.97 38.77
N ILE A 7 -52.64 40.81 39.24
CA ILE A 7 -51.59 40.06 38.56
C ILE A 7 -52.30 39.18 37.54
N LYS A 8 -52.20 39.55 36.26
CA LYS A 8 -52.58 38.67 35.15
C LYS A 8 -51.61 37.48 35.16
N LEU A 9 -52.12 36.33 35.60
CA LEU A 9 -51.50 35.03 35.30
C LEU A 9 -51.56 34.83 33.79
N ALA A 10 -50.46 35.13 33.09
CA ALA A 10 -50.26 34.59 31.76
C ALA A 10 -50.25 33.07 31.89
N LYS A 11 -51.10 32.39 31.11
CA LYS A 11 -51.29 30.95 31.19
C LYS A 11 -49.95 30.26 30.95
N THR A 12 -49.52 29.49 31.93
CA THR A 12 -48.29 28.67 31.90
C THR A 12 -48.22 27.71 30.71
N SER A 13 -49.35 27.41 30.05
CA SER A 13 -49.40 26.62 28.82
C SER A 13 -48.70 27.28 27.63
N ASP A 14 -48.81 28.59 27.49
CA ASP A 14 -48.38 29.29 26.27
C ASP A 14 -46.85 29.45 26.24
N LEU A 15 -46.24 29.60 27.42
CA LEU A 15 -44.79 29.64 27.60
C LEU A 15 -44.13 28.28 27.36
N ILE A 16 -44.79 27.17 27.75
CA ILE A 16 -44.28 25.82 27.53
C ILE A 16 -44.31 25.46 26.03
N ILE A 17 -45.35 25.88 25.30
CA ILE A 17 -45.47 25.66 23.86
C ILE A 17 -44.40 26.45 23.10
N GLU A 18 -44.17 27.71 23.45
CA GLU A 18 -43.18 28.55 22.76
C GLU A 18 -41.74 28.06 22.98
N VAL A 19 -41.44 27.57 24.19
CA VAL A 19 -40.14 26.99 24.52
C VAL A 19 -39.95 25.64 23.82
N THR A 20 -40.95 24.76 23.84
CA THR A 20 -40.85 23.44 23.16
C THR A 20 -40.76 23.59 21.64
N MET A 21 -41.45 24.54 21.02
CA MET A 21 -41.35 24.79 19.58
C MET A 21 -39.98 25.35 19.16
N LYS A 22 -39.37 26.24 19.96
CA LYS A 22 -38.00 26.74 19.71
C LYS A 22 -36.95 25.64 19.80
N TYR A 23 -37.06 24.76 20.79
CA TYR A 23 -36.15 23.60 20.90
C TYR A 23 -36.37 22.57 19.79
N PHE A 24 -37.62 22.37 19.33
CA PHE A 24 -37.91 21.47 18.22
C PHE A 24 -37.37 21.99 16.88
N ILE A 25 -37.44 23.31 16.64
CA ILE A 25 -36.85 23.95 15.46
C ILE A 25 -35.31 23.90 15.52
N PHE A 26 -34.71 24.06 16.71
CA PHE A 26 -33.26 23.92 16.89
C PHE A 26 -32.79 22.47 16.70
N LEU A 27 -33.58 21.49 17.14
CA LEU A 27 -33.31 20.07 16.94
C LEU A 27 -33.47 19.65 15.47
N LEU A 28 -34.43 20.23 14.74
CA LEU A 28 -34.58 20.02 13.29
C LEU A 28 -33.43 20.63 12.48
N LEU A 29 -32.87 21.76 12.93
CA LEU A 29 -31.70 22.41 12.32
C LEU A 29 -30.38 21.66 12.61
N LEU A 30 -30.31 20.87 13.68
CA LEU A 30 -29.18 19.97 13.96
C LEU A 30 -29.21 18.69 13.13
N LEU A 31 -30.37 18.33 12.55
CA LEU A 31 -30.53 17.14 11.69
C LEU A 31 -30.20 17.38 10.21
N THR A 32 -29.95 18.62 9.79
CA THR A 32 -29.64 18.96 8.38
C THR A 32 -28.16 19.23 8.10
N LEU A 33 -27.28 19.08 9.10
CA LEU A 33 -25.84 18.97 8.88
C LEU A 33 -25.43 17.53 8.56
N THR A 34 -26.18 16.84 7.69
CA THR A 34 -25.53 15.87 6.82
C THR A 34 -24.68 16.69 5.86
N ALA A 35 -23.45 16.99 6.28
CA ALA A 35 -22.42 17.39 5.35
C ALA A 35 -22.46 16.34 4.24
N CYS A 36 -22.79 16.76 3.02
CA CYS A 36 -22.37 16.04 1.84
C CYS A 36 -20.85 15.96 1.93
N ARG A 37 -20.33 14.93 2.62
CA ARG A 37 -18.94 14.53 2.49
C ARG A 37 -18.83 14.17 1.03
N LYS A 38 -18.13 15.02 0.26
CA LYS A 38 -17.78 14.70 -1.12
C LYS A 38 -16.97 13.41 -1.03
N GLU A 39 -17.61 12.28 -1.30
CA GLU A 39 -16.94 10.99 -1.31
C GLU A 39 -15.79 11.11 -2.30
N ASN A 40 -14.58 10.92 -1.79
CA ASN A 40 -13.42 10.89 -2.65
C ASN A 40 -13.46 9.54 -3.37
N LEU A 41 -13.59 9.57 -4.69
CA LEU A 41 -13.71 8.36 -5.50
C LEU A 41 -12.44 7.49 -5.42
N ASN A 42 -11.33 8.06 -4.93
CA ASN A 42 -10.06 7.36 -4.73
C ASN A 42 -9.87 6.83 -3.31
N ASP A 43 -10.90 6.83 -2.46
CA ASP A 43 -10.86 6.16 -1.17
C ASP A 43 -11.09 4.65 -1.37
N ILE A 44 -10.22 3.81 -0.80
CA ILE A 44 -10.23 2.34 -0.95
C ILE A 44 -11.55 1.74 -0.46
N GLU A 45 -12.20 2.34 0.53
CA GLU A 45 -13.45 1.84 1.09
C GLU A 45 -14.61 1.91 0.05
N ASN A 46 -14.49 2.80 -0.94
CA ASN A 46 -15.44 2.99 -2.02
C ASN A 46 -15.13 2.15 -3.27
N MET A 47 -13.95 1.52 -3.33
CA MET A 47 -13.54 0.71 -4.48
C MET A 47 -14.35 -0.60 -4.59
N PRO A 48 -14.60 -1.13 -5.79
CA PRO A 48 -15.37 -2.36 -5.95
C PRO A 48 -14.67 -3.55 -5.29
N TYR A 49 -15.47 -4.40 -4.62
CA TYR A 49 -14.96 -5.65 -4.07
C TYR A 49 -14.62 -6.65 -5.20
N ALA A 50 -13.50 -7.35 -5.05
CA ALA A 50 -13.06 -8.42 -5.94
C ALA A 50 -12.32 -9.50 -5.15
N SER A 51 -12.47 -10.77 -5.56
CA SER A 51 -11.71 -11.85 -4.91
C SER A 51 -10.22 -11.73 -5.23
N MET A 52 -9.40 -12.18 -4.30
CA MET A 52 -7.95 -12.26 -4.44
C MET A 52 -7.54 -13.69 -4.07
N PRO A 53 -6.90 -14.47 -4.97
CA PRO A 53 -6.83 -14.21 -6.40
C PRO A 53 -8.25 -14.14 -7.03
N PRO A 54 -8.38 -13.57 -8.23
CA PRO A 54 -9.58 -13.73 -9.07
C PRO A 54 -9.90 -15.23 -9.30
N PRO A 55 -11.15 -15.61 -9.59
CA PRO A 55 -11.50 -17.00 -9.90
C PRO A 55 -10.81 -17.46 -11.20
N GLY A 56 -10.54 -18.75 -11.31
CA GLY A 56 -9.87 -19.33 -12.49
C GLY A 56 -8.35 -19.18 -12.44
N TYR A 57 -7.76 -19.23 -11.24
CA TYR A 57 -6.33 -19.13 -11.00
C TYR A 57 -5.86 -20.24 -10.04
N THR A 58 -4.76 -20.91 -10.40
CA THR A 58 -4.12 -21.97 -9.61
C THR A 58 -2.73 -21.54 -9.16
N LEU A 59 -2.37 -21.84 -7.91
CA LEU A 59 -1.05 -21.51 -7.34
C LEU A 59 0.05 -22.27 -8.09
N VAL A 60 1.06 -21.56 -8.59
CA VAL A 60 2.20 -22.15 -9.34
C VAL A 60 3.55 -21.91 -8.69
N TRP A 61 3.68 -20.88 -7.85
CA TRP A 61 4.88 -20.59 -7.09
C TRP A 61 4.53 -19.86 -5.81
N ALA A 62 5.23 -20.17 -4.72
CA ALA A 62 5.03 -19.50 -3.44
C ALA A 62 6.29 -19.52 -2.58
N ASP A 63 6.39 -18.54 -1.70
CA ASP A 63 7.17 -18.65 -0.48
C ASP A 63 6.33 -18.18 0.72
N GLU A 64 6.18 -19.07 1.69
CA GLU A 64 5.43 -18.84 2.96
C GLU A 64 6.40 -18.50 4.10
N PHE A 65 7.71 -18.48 3.84
CA PHE A 65 8.75 -18.16 4.83
C PHE A 65 8.72 -19.01 6.11
N ASP A 66 8.23 -20.25 6.03
CA ASP A 66 8.20 -21.20 7.15
C ASP A 66 9.59 -21.74 7.57
N SER A 67 10.60 -21.56 6.71
CA SER A 67 11.98 -21.99 6.98
C SER A 67 12.73 -20.93 7.79
N PRO A 68 13.55 -21.31 8.79
CA PRO A 68 14.35 -20.37 9.58
C PRO A 68 15.40 -19.60 8.75
N LEU A 69 15.66 -20.04 7.52
CA LEU A 69 16.58 -19.40 6.59
C LEU A 69 15.83 -19.02 5.32
N LEU A 70 16.20 -17.86 4.75
CA LEU A 70 15.77 -17.45 3.43
C LEU A 70 16.19 -18.50 2.39
N ASP A 71 15.24 -18.98 1.59
CA ASP A 71 15.51 -20.00 0.58
C ASP A 71 16.32 -19.42 -0.59
N ALA A 72 17.61 -19.74 -0.63
CA ALA A 72 18.53 -19.31 -1.68
C ALA A 72 18.21 -19.91 -3.07
N LYS A 73 17.28 -20.87 -3.18
CA LYS A 73 16.76 -21.35 -4.46
C LYS A 73 15.61 -20.49 -4.98
N LYS A 74 15.03 -19.64 -4.13
CA LYS A 74 13.93 -18.72 -4.47
C LYS A 74 14.38 -17.28 -4.53
N TRP A 75 15.30 -16.87 -3.64
CA TRP A 75 15.69 -15.48 -3.45
C TRP A 75 17.19 -15.25 -3.58
N ASN A 76 17.53 -14.19 -4.30
CA ASN A 76 18.85 -13.58 -4.31
C ASN A 76 18.80 -12.25 -3.58
N HIS A 77 19.85 -11.93 -2.82
CA HIS A 77 20.05 -10.54 -2.40
C HIS A 77 20.52 -9.71 -3.59
N ARG A 78 19.93 -8.53 -3.76
CA ARG A 78 20.40 -7.58 -4.77
C ARG A 78 21.75 -6.99 -4.36
N ALA A 79 22.49 -6.48 -5.34
CA ALA A 79 23.87 -6.06 -5.16
C ALA A 79 24.01 -5.10 -3.95
N PRO A 80 24.97 -5.35 -3.04
CA PRO A 80 25.17 -4.48 -1.89
C PRO A 80 25.76 -3.14 -2.33
N GLY A 81 25.48 -2.10 -1.56
CA GLY A 81 26.01 -0.76 -1.83
C GLY A 81 25.07 0.35 -1.38
N PHE A 82 25.56 1.58 -1.45
CA PHE A 82 24.71 2.74 -1.22
C PHE A 82 23.69 2.87 -2.34
N ARG A 83 22.43 3.00 -1.94
CA ARG A 83 21.32 3.35 -2.80
C ARG A 83 20.52 4.41 -2.06
N ARG A 84 20.44 5.59 -2.65
CA ARG A 84 19.88 6.78 -1.99
C ARG A 84 20.64 7.08 -0.69
N GLU A 85 19.95 7.29 0.43
CA GLU A 85 20.58 7.62 1.71
C GLU A 85 20.79 6.40 2.64
N SER A 86 20.65 5.18 2.12
CA SER A 86 20.91 3.95 2.89
C SER A 86 21.84 2.98 2.18
N PHE A 87 22.43 2.08 2.96
CA PHE A 87 23.24 0.98 2.47
C PHE A 87 22.36 -0.27 2.33
N ASN A 88 22.21 -0.77 1.10
CA ASN A 88 21.59 -2.05 0.82
C ASN A 88 22.55 -3.19 1.20
N GLY A 89 22.12 -4.06 2.11
CA GLY A 89 22.93 -5.16 2.62
C GLY A 89 22.13 -6.45 2.81
N LYS A 90 22.84 -7.52 3.19
CA LYS A 90 22.22 -8.82 3.49
C LYS A 90 21.72 -8.92 4.94
N GLU A 91 22.48 -8.36 5.88
CA GLU A 91 22.19 -8.34 7.32
C GLU A 91 20.76 -7.87 7.67
N PRO A 92 20.19 -6.85 6.99
CA PRO A 92 18.82 -6.40 7.25
C PRO A 92 17.71 -7.40 6.91
N VAL A 93 18.00 -8.48 6.18
CA VAL A 93 16.99 -9.42 5.67
C VAL A 93 17.15 -10.78 6.35
N TYR A 94 16.11 -11.25 7.01
CA TYR A 94 16.07 -12.55 7.69
C TYR A 94 14.64 -13.06 7.83
N VAL A 95 14.47 -14.34 8.17
CA VAL A 95 13.15 -14.88 8.53
C VAL A 95 13.00 -14.82 10.04
N ASP A 96 11.93 -14.19 10.53
CA ASP A 96 11.52 -14.24 11.93
C ASP A 96 10.58 -15.44 12.12
N THR A 97 11.10 -16.53 12.69
CA THR A 97 10.32 -17.76 12.91
C THR A 97 9.24 -17.63 13.97
N THR A 98 9.28 -16.57 14.79
CA THR A 98 8.22 -16.33 15.79
C THR A 98 7.00 -15.70 15.14
N GLU A 99 7.24 -14.75 14.23
CA GLU A 99 6.18 -14.12 13.42
C GLU A 99 5.75 -15.04 12.26
N GLY A 100 6.63 -15.93 11.78
CA GLY A 100 6.40 -16.73 10.58
C GLY A 100 6.51 -15.90 9.30
N ALA A 101 7.45 -14.96 9.25
CA ALA A 101 7.54 -13.98 8.17
C ALA A 101 8.99 -13.67 7.77
N LEU A 102 9.18 -13.34 6.49
CA LEU A 102 10.36 -12.60 6.06
C LEU A 102 10.33 -11.20 6.67
N VAL A 103 11.47 -10.74 7.15
CA VAL A 103 11.66 -9.40 7.69
C VAL A 103 12.74 -8.68 6.89
N ILE A 104 12.42 -7.49 6.40
CA ILE A 104 13.42 -6.48 6.03
C ILE A 104 13.43 -5.43 7.16
N ASN A 105 14.44 -5.50 8.02
CA ASN A 105 14.61 -4.61 9.16
C ASN A 105 15.54 -3.45 8.77
N THR A 106 14.99 -2.27 8.54
CA THR A 106 15.81 -1.07 8.28
C THR A 106 16.25 -0.47 9.61
N PHE A 107 17.54 -0.26 9.81
CA PHE A 107 18.08 0.26 11.09
C PHE A 107 19.30 1.15 10.88
N SER A 108 19.68 1.90 11.91
CA SER A 108 20.87 2.76 11.86
C SER A 108 22.01 2.19 12.70
N ARG A 109 23.24 2.23 12.18
CA ARG A 109 24.47 1.91 12.91
C ARG A 109 25.50 2.99 12.65
N GLY A 110 25.77 3.81 13.66
CA GLY A 110 26.52 5.05 13.49
C GLY A 110 25.76 6.01 12.57
N ASP A 111 26.44 6.58 11.59
CA ASP A 111 25.83 7.52 10.65
C ASP A 111 25.09 6.86 9.49
N THR A 112 25.28 5.55 9.28
CA THR A 112 24.74 4.81 8.15
C THR A 112 23.40 4.14 8.51
N VAL A 113 22.42 4.32 7.64
CA VAL A 113 21.18 3.54 7.65
C VAL A 113 21.37 2.30 6.78
N TYR A 114 21.03 1.13 7.30
CA TYR A 114 21.12 -0.17 6.63
C TYR A 114 19.72 -0.66 6.27
N THR A 115 19.58 -1.18 5.05
CA THR A 115 18.32 -1.66 4.48
C THR A 115 18.56 -2.92 3.64
N GLY A 116 17.49 -3.56 3.17
CA GLY A 116 17.58 -4.78 2.39
C GLY A 116 16.72 -4.78 1.13
N MET A 117 17.17 -5.54 0.14
CA MET A 117 16.44 -5.81 -1.09
C MET A 117 16.79 -7.22 -1.58
N ILE A 118 15.75 -8.00 -1.83
CA ILE A 118 15.86 -9.35 -2.40
C ILE A 118 15.02 -9.46 -3.67
N SER A 119 15.39 -10.36 -4.56
CA SER A 119 14.65 -10.63 -5.78
C SER A 119 14.69 -12.09 -6.18
N THR A 120 13.73 -12.48 -7.00
CA THR A 120 13.71 -13.80 -7.65
C THR A 120 14.49 -13.83 -8.96
N GLN A 121 15.21 -12.75 -9.30
CA GLN A 121 15.97 -12.64 -10.55
C GLN A 121 16.95 -13.81 -10.69
N GLY A 122 16.90 -14.53 -11.81
CA GLY A 122 17.74 -15.71 -12.02
C GLY A 122 17.16 -17.02 -11.50
N LEU A 123 16.08 -16.97 -10.71
CA LEU A 123 15.52 -18.12 -9.98
C LEU A 123 14.06 -18.40 -10.35
N PHE A 124 13.23 -17.36 -10.34
CA PHE A 124 11.83 -17.43 -10.75
C PHE A 124 11.43 -16.14 -11.46
N GLU A 125 10.87 -16.30 -12.65
CA GLU A 125 10.37 -15.25 -13.52
C GLU A 125 9.06 -15.74 -14.12
N ALA A 126 8.08 -14.86 -14.22
CA ALA A 126 6.78 -15.19 -14.78
C ALA A 126 6.26 -14.06 -15.66
N LYS A 127 5.48 -14.43 -16.67
CA LYS A 127 4.72 -13.53 -17.52
C LYS A 127 3.25 -13.85 -17.35
N HIS A 128 2.44 -12.81 -17.18
CA HIS A 128 1.03 -12.92 -16.84
C HIS A 128 0.83 -13.68 -15.51
N GLY A 129 -0.42 -13.78 -15.07
CA GLY A 129 -0.78 -14.46 -13.84
C GLY A 129 -1.33 -13.50 -12.79
N TYR A 130 -1.38 -13.96 -11.55
CA TYR A 130 -1.72 -13.15 -10.40
C TYR A 130 -0.58 -13.19 -9.39
N PHE A 131 -0.06 -12.03 -9.00
CA PHE A 131 1.04 -11.89 -8.05
C PHE A 131 0.48 -11.27 -6.78
N GLU A 132 0.79 -11.86 -5.63
CA GLU A 132 0.31 -11.38 -4.34
C GLU A 132 1.41 -11.42 -3.28
N CYS A 133 1.44 -10.37 -2.47
CA CYS A 133 2.24 -10.27 -1.26
C CYS A 133 1.31 -9.94 -0.09
N ARG A 134 1.39 -10.72 1.00
CA ARG A 134 0.74 -10.38 2.26
C ARG A 134 1.77 -9.82 3.21
N ALA A 135 1.62 -8.56 3.60
CA ALA A 135 2.65 -7.85 4.34
C ALA A 135 2.10 -6.87 5.38
N LYS A 136 2.95 -6.54 6.35
CA LYS A 136 2.70 -5.58 7.44
C LYS A 136 3.94 -4.70 7.59
N ILE A 137 3.76 -3.43 7.91
CA ILE A 137 4.86 -2.47 8.14
C ILE A 137 4.68 -1.88 9.53
N ASP A 138 5.76 -1.82 10.33
CA ASP A 138 5.72 -1.27 11.69
C ASP A 138 5.34 0.22 11.71
N THR A 139 5.92 1.01 10.81
CA THR A 139 5.69 2.46 10.74
C THR A 139 5.96 2.96 9.33
N ILE A 140 5.06 3.79 8.82
CA ILE A 140 5.17 4.47 7.52
C ILE A 140 5.24 5.97 7.76
N PHE A 141 6.28 6.60 7.22
CA PHE A 141 6.50 8.05 7.29
C PHE A 141 7.35 8.51 6.11
N ALA A 142 7.31 9.81 5.83
CA ALA A 142 8.03 10.42 4.71
C ALA A 142 9.51 10.02 4.73
N GLY A 143 9.99 9.50 3.59
CA GLY A 143 11.38 9.11 3.42
C GLY A 143 11.71 7.64 3.75
N TYR A 144 10.76 6.85 4.26
CA TYR A 144 10.87 5.40 4.35
C TYR A 144 10.00 4.72 3.30
N TRP A 145 10.59 3.87 2.45
CA TRP A 145 9.96 3.34 1.25
C TRP A 145 10.04 1.82 1.17
N PRO A 146 9.10 1.09 1.83
CA PRO A 146 8.85 -0.33 1.58
C PRO A 146 8.12 -0.53 0.24
N ALA A 147 8.47 -1.60 -0.48
CA ALA A 147 7.84 -1.93 -1.76
C ALA A 147 7.79 -3.44 -2.08
N PHE A 148 6.77 -3.83 -2.84
CA PHE A 148 6.62 -5.11 -3.53
C PHE A 148 6.31 -4.86 -5.00
N TRP A 149 7.18 -5.34 -5.88
CA TRP A 149 7.19 -4.93 -7.28
C TRP A 149 7.81 -5.99 -8.19
N LEU A 150 7.62 -5.82 -9.50
CA LEU A 150 8.20 -6.69 -10.53
C LEU A 150 9.04 -5.88 -11.50
N GLN A 151 10.06 -6.53 -12.06
CA GLN A 151 10.89 -5.92 -13.08
C GLN A 151 11.35 -6.92 -14.14
N SER A 152 11.49 -6.46 -15.37
CA SER A 152 12.12 -7.20 -16.46
C SER A 152 13.64 -7.08 -16.43
N ARG A 153 14.34 -8.15 -16.83
CA ARG A 153 15.80 -8.12 -17.03
C ARG A 153 16.24 -7.20 -18.17
N ASN A 154 15.34 -6.86 -19.07
CA ASN A 154 15.61 -6.07 -20.26
C ASN A 154 15.24 -4.60 -20.11
N ILE A 155 14.79 -4.15 -18.92
CA ILE A 155 14.27 -2.80 -18.72
C ILE A 155 15.22 -1.74 -19.30
N GLY A 156 14.70 -0.92 -20.22
CA GLY A 156 15.44 0.18 -20.83
C GLY A 156 16.48 -0.17 -21.89
N LYS A 157 16.52 -1.41 -22.42
CA LYS A 157 17.42 -1.74 -23.55
C LYS A 157 17.00 -1.04 -24.85
N THR A 158 15.72 -0.77 -25.02
CA THR A 158 15.08 -0.01 -26.10
C THR A 158 13.99 0.91 -25.50
N LEU A 159 13.20 1.56 -26.35
CA LEU A 159 12.06 2.38 -25.95
C LEU A 159 10.72 1.67 -26.23
N ASN A 160 10.69 0.34 -26.07
CA ASN A 160 9.50 -0.48 -26.30
C ASN A 160 9.15 -1.32 -25.04
N PRO A 161 8.08 -0.97 -24.30
CA PRO A 161 7.68 -1.69 -23.09
C PRO A 161 7.26 -3.14 -23.34
N GLU A 162 6.83 -3.48 -24.56
CA GLU A 162 6.48 -4.87 -24.88
C GLU A 162 7.70 -5.78 -24.92
N VAL A 163 8.87 -5.26 -25.33
CA VAL A 163 10.11 -6.01 -25.58
C VAL A 163 11.08 -5.92 -24.40
N ASP A 164 11.12 -4.78 -23.72
CA ASP A 164 12.00 -4.57 -22.58
C ASP A 164 11.31 -4.81 -21.25
N GLY A 165 9.98 -4.87 -21.27
CA GLY A 165 9.14 -5.00 -20.10
C GLY A 165 8.86 -3.66 -19.40
N VAL A 166 8.13 -3.76 -18.29
CA VAL A 166 7.61 -2.64 -17.52
C VAL A 166 7.95 -2.90 -16.06
N GLU A 167 8.55 -1.96 -15.35
CA GLU A 167 8.60 -2.03 -13.89
C GLU A 167 7.17 -1.85 -13.35
N MET A 168 6.71 -2.82 -12.55
CA MET A 168 5.33 -2.88 -12.07
C MET A 168 5.29 -2.86 -10.56
N ASP A 169 4.92 -1.72 -10.00
CA ASP A 169 4.94 -1.45 -8.57
C ASP A 169 3.56 -1.75 -7.96
N ILE A 170 3.43 -2.94 -7.35
CA ILE A 170 2.17 -3.45 -6.80
C ILE A 170 1.84 -2.83 -5.45
N MET A 171 2.86 -2.53 -4.66
CA MET A 171 2.73 -1.86 -3.38
C MET A 171 3.92 -0.95 -3.18
N GLU A 172 3.65 0.35 -3.02
CA GLU A 172 4.64 1.32 -2.59
C GLU A 172 4.07 2.26 -1.54
N PHE A 173 4.93 2.58 -0.57
CA PHE A 173 4.76 3.75 0.29
C PHE A 173 5.87 4.76 -0.02
N TYR A 174 6.01 5.13 -1.31
CA TYR A 174 7.09 5.98 -1.82
C TYR A 174 7.12 7.35 -1.14
N ASN A 175 5.96 8.01 -1.06
CA ASN A 175 5.81 9.28 -0.36
C ASN A 175 5.78 9.14 1.17
N GLY A 176 5.72 7.91 1.69
CA GLY A 176 5.71 7.62 3.11
C GLY A 176 4.48 8.18 3.84
N ASN A 177 3.34 8.29 3.16
CA ASN A 177 2.08 8.64 3.80
C ASN A 177 1.35 7.36 4.21
N ARG A 178 1.21 7.14 5.53
CA ARG A 178 0.56 5.94 6.09
C ARG A 178 -0.90 5.72 5.68
N PHE A 179 -1.57 6.72 5.10
CA PHE A 179 -2.95 6.62 4.61
C PHE A 179 -3.06 6.46 3.09
N VAL A 180 -1.93 6.40 2.37
CA VAL A 180 -1.92 6.35 0.91
C VAL A 180 -1.06 5.20 0.46
N LEU A 181 -1.65 4.30 -0.31
CA LEU A 181 -0.91 3.29 -1.07
C LEU A 181 -0.71 3.80 -2.49
N GLU A 182 0.50 3.61 -3.02
CA GLU A 182 0.88 4.02 -4.36
C GLU A 182 1.15 2.79 -5.23
N ASN A 183 0.80 2.92 -6.51
CA ASN A 183 1.17 2.02 -7.58
C ASN A 183 1.83 2.81 -8.70
N ALA A 184 2.78 2.21 -9.37
CA ALA A 184 3.43 2.81 -10.51
C ALA A 184 3.76 1.76 -11.58
N LEU A 185 3.86 2.26 -12.79
CA LEU A 185 4.40 1.58 -13.95
C LEU A 185 5.50 2.47 -14.51
N HIS A 186 6.70 1.91 -14.68
CA HIS A 186 7.81 2.59 -15.34
C HIS A 186 8.30 1.80 -16.55
N TRP A 187 8.54 2.49 -17.67
CA TRP A 187 9.06 1.85 -18.87
C TRP A 187 9.99 2.76 -19.66
N ASN A 188 10.60 2.22 -20.72
CA ASN A 188 11.65 2.86 -21.53
C ASN A 188 12.97 3.11 -20.79
N GLY A 189 13.17 2.41 -19.67
CA GLY A 189 14.36 2.55 -18.84
C GLY A 189 14.31 3.75 -17.92
N TYR A 190 15.43 4.01 -17.26
CA TYR A 190 15.58 5.15 -16.36
C TYR A 190 16.34 6.29 -17.04
N GLY A 191 15.94 7.53 -16.78
CA GLY A 191 16.57 8.72 -17.34
C GLY A 191 15.62 9.51 -18.24
N GLU A 192 16.16 10.16 -19.27
CA GLU A 192 15.44 11.14 -20.09
C GLU A 192 14.17 10.60 -20.77
N ASN A 193 14.20 9.34 -21.22
CA ASN A 193 13.08 8.72 -21.92
C ASN A 193 12.13 7.93 -21.01
N GLN A 194 12.38 7.95 -19.69
CA GLN A 194 11.54 7.23 -18.74
C GLN A 194 10.10 7.72 -18.85
N ALA A 195 9.20 6.78 -19.07
CA ALA A 195 7.78 7.04 -19.03
C ALA A 195 7.18 6.39 -17.78
N THR A 196 6.18 7.07 -17.22
CA THR A 196 5.58 6.70 -15.94
C THR A 196 4.06 6.84 -16.01
N LEU A 197 3.36 5.89 -15.40
CA LEU A 197 1.95 6.00 -15.08
C LEU A 197 1.76 5.54 -13.64
N SER A 198 1.02 6.30 -12.84
CA SER A 198 0.88 6.01 -11.41
C SER A 198 -0.55 6.17 -10.93
N ASN A 199 -0.84 5.51 -9.81
CA ASN A 199 -2.09 5.62 -9.07
C ASN A 199 -1.80 5.81 -7.57
N ALA A 200 -2.72 6.46 -6.88
CA ALA A 200 -2.69 6.59 -5.43
C ALA A 200 -4.11 6.36 -4.89
N VAL A 201 -4.23 5.41 -3.95
CA VAL A 201 -5.49 5.11 -3.27
C VAL A 201 -5.38 5.49 -1.80
N TYR A 202 -6.39 6.20 -1.31
CA TYR A 202 -6.45 6.71 0.06
C TYR A 202 -7.22 5.73 0.93
N SER A 203 -6.89 5.64 2.22
CA SER A 203 -7.69 4.92 3.20
C SER A 203 -8.04 5.80 4.38
N ASN A 204 -9.21 5.56 4.96
CA ASN A 204 -9.62 6.19 6.21
C ASN A 204 -8.87 5.60 7.43
N THR A 205 -8.19 4.47 7.24
CA THR A 205 -7.41 3.76 8.25
C THR A 205 -5.96 3.67 7.78
N PRO A 206 -4.96 3.83 8.66
CA PRO A 206 -3.56 3.76 8.22
C PRO A 206 -3.11 2.33 7.95
N TYR A 207 -2.21 2.14 6.98
CA TYR A 207 -1.69 0.83 6.57
C TYR A 207 -0.68 0.20 7.55
N ASP A 208 -0.09 1.00 8.43
CA ASP A 208 0.79 0.56 9.52
C ASP A 208 0.04 0.46 10.86
N GLU A 209 -1.23 0.04 10.83
CA GLU A 209 -2.07 -0.16 12.02
C GLU A 209 -1.80 -1.47 12.78
N GLY A 210 -0.69 -2.15 12.47
CA GLY A 210 -0.28 -3.38 13.13
C GLY A 210 -0.93 -4.66 12.59
N ARG A 211 -1.65 -4.59 11.47
CA ARG A 211 -2.19 -5.77 10.77
C ARG A 211 -1.52 -6.01 9.43
N TYR A 212 -1.67 -7.23 8.92
CA TYR A 212 -1.29 -7.55 7.55
C TYR A 212 -2.37 -7.11 6.57
N HIS A 213 -1.91 -6.64 5.41
CA HIS A 213 -2.71 -6.36 4.24
C HIS A 213 -2.27 -7.26 3.09
N ARG A 214 -3.18 -7.51 2.15
CA ARG A 214 -2.88 -8.24 0.91
C ARG A 214 -2.76 -7.24 -0.21
N TYR A 215 -1.64 -7.28 -0.92
CA TYR A 215 -1.36 -6.46 -2.11
C TYR A 215 -1.20 -7.39 -3.30
N GLY A 216 -1.98 -7.18 -4.36
CA GLY A 216 -1.93 -8.07 -5.51
C GLY A 216 -2.12 -7.38 -6.83
N MET A 217 -1.66 -8.03 -7.89
CA MET A 217 -1.82 -7.59 -9.26
C MET A 217 -2.13 -8.79 -10.14
N GLU A 218 -3.22 -8.70 -10.89
CA GLU A 218 -3.50 -9.58 -12.01
C GLU A 218 -2.92 -8.97 -13.27
N TRP A 219 -2.15 -9.75 -14.00
CA TRP A 219 -1.54 -9.40 -15.25
C TRP A 219 -2.03 -10.34 -16.33
N THR A 220 -2.72 -9.77 -17.31
CA THR A 220 -3.22 -10.47 -18.49
C THR A 220 -2.57 -9.90 -19.74
N GLU A 221 -2.85 -10.50 -20.90
CA GLU A 221 -2.41 -9.98 -22.20
C GLU A 221 -2.96 -8.58 -22.52
N ASN A 222 -4.05 -8.16 -21.88
CA ASN A 222 -4.79 -6.96 -22.25
C ASN A 222 -4.82 -5.89 -21.17
N GLU A 223 -4.61 -6.27 -19.91
CA GLU A 223 -4.71 -5.36 -18.78
C GLU A 223 -3.95 -5.84 -17.54
N LEU A 224 -3.60 -4.86 -16.72
CA LEU A 224 -3.20 -5.01 -15.33
C LEU A 224 -4.35 -4.58 -14.42
N ARG A 225 -4.62 -5.36 -13.39
CA ARG A 225 -5.61 -5.04 -12.34
C ARG A 225 -4.93 -5.12 -10.99
N PHE A 226 -4.97 -4.05 -10.21
CA PHE A 226 -4.31 -3.96 -8.90
C PHE A 226 -5.33 -4.04 -7.77
N PHE A 227 -4.93 -4.69 -6.69
CA PHE A 227 -5.82 -5.05 -5.59
C PHE A 227 -5.19 -4.81 -4.24
N VAL A 228 -6.02 -4.41 -3.29
CA VAL A 228 -5.68 -4.30 -1.87
C VAL A 228 -6.84 -4.82 -1.04
N ASP A 229 -6.62 -5.77 -0.13
CA ASP A 229 -7.64 -6.30 0.80
C ASP A 229 -9.01 -6.54 0.13
N ASN A 230 -9.00 -7.28 -0.99
CA ASN A 230 -10.18 -7.60 -1.81
C ASN A 230 -10.88 -6.39 -2.47
N ARG A 231 -10.17 -5.28 -2.68
CA ARG A 231 -10.65 -4.12 -3.44
C ARG A 231 -9.86 -3.99 -4.73
N LEU A 232 -10.54 -3.87 -5.87
CA LEU A 232 -9.92 -3.52 -7.14
C LEU A 232 -9.67 -2.01 -7.17
N ILE A 233 -8.42 -1.60 -7.09
CA ILE A 233 -8.03 -0.19 -6.88
C ILE A 233 -7.56 0.51 -8.16
N TRP A 234 -7.12 -0.26 -9.17
CA TRP A 234 -6.59 0.32 -10.40
C TRP A 234 -6.67 -0.69 -11.56
N VAL A 235 -7.03 -0.21 -12.75
CA VAL A 235 -7.05 -0.97 -14.00
C VAL A 235 -6.28 -0.21 -15.06
N VAL A 236 -5.31 -0.89 -15.69
CA VAL A 236 -4.45 -0.31 -16.72
C VAL A 236 -4.50 -1.19 -17.96
N LYS A 237 -4.73 -0.59 -19.12
CA LYS A 237 -4.70 -1.30 -20.41
C LYS A 237 -3.40 -1.10 -21.18
N GLU A 238 -2.65 -0.04 -20.88
CA GLU A 238 -1.34 0.24 -21.45
C GLU A 238 -0.47 1.01 -20.43
N PRO A 239 0.84 0.70 -20.34
CA PRO A 239 1.55 -0.32 -21.11
C PRO A 239 1.32 -1.74 -20.57
N ILE A 240 1.43 -2.76 -21.44
CA ILE A 240 1.43 -4.18 -21.07
C ILE A 240 2.74 -4.82 -21.51
N SER A 241 3.53 -5.29 -20.55
CA SER A 241 4.74 -6.05 -20.81
C SER A 241 4.42 -7.40 -21.46
N LYS A 242 5.23 -7.84 -22.43
CA LYS A 242 5.19 -9.20 -23.00
C LYS A 242 6.39 -10.05 -22.57
N MET A 243 7.17 -9.57 -21.62
CA MET A 243 8.39 -10.20 -21.11
C MET A 243 8.13 -10.86 -19.77
N GLU A 244 8.85 -11.93 -19.45
CA GLU A 244 8.85 -12.45 -18.08
C GLU A 244 9.52 -11.46 -17.12
N GLN A 245 9.01 -11.39 -15.90
CA GLN A 245 9.49 -10.48 -14.87
C GLN A 245 9.71 -11.18 -13.55
N TYR A 246 10.74 -10.74 -12.84
CA TYR A 246 11.08 -11.25 -11.52
C TYR A 246 10.51 -10.34 -10.44
N ILE A 247 10.28 -10.92 -9.27
CA ILE A 247 9.73 -10.26 -8.09
C ILE A 247 10.86 -9.59 -7.32
N ILE A 248 10.56 -8.46 -6.68
CA ILE A 248 11.45 -7.74 -5.78
C ILE A 248 10.68 -7.35 -4.52
N LEU A 249 11.32 -7.58 -3.38
CA LEU A 249 10.92 -7.04 -2.08
C LEU A 249 12.04 -6.13 -1.59
N SER A 250 11.69 -4.91 -1.20
CA SER A 250 12.70 -3.91 -0.84
C SER A 250 12.21 -2.91 0.19
N THR A 251 13.17 -2.36 0.91
CA THR A 251 13.03 -1.07 1.58
C THR A 251 14.13 -0.12 1.12
N GLU A 252 13.78 1.13 0.84
CA GLU A 252 14.72 2.22 0.55
C GLU A 252 14.52 3.39 1.53
N VAL A 253 15.54 4.25 1.67
CA VAL A 253 15.48 5.44 2.53
C VAL A 253 15.89 6.67 1.73
N ASN A 254 14.95 7.60 1.58
CA ASN A 254 15.15 8.89 0.90
C ASN A 254 15.58 10.01 1.85
N ASN A 255 15.49 9.80 3.17
CA ASN A 255 15.87 10.78 4.18
C ASN A 255 16.40 10.08 5.44
N ALA A 256 17.71 9.85 5.48
CA ALA A 256 18.39 9.15 6.57
C ALA A 256 18.39 9.94 7.88
N ALA A 257 18.39 11.28 7.81
CA ALA A 257 18.33 12.13 9.00
C ALA A 257 16.97 11.96 9.71
N LEU A 258 15.88 12.02 8.95
CA LEU A 258 14.54 11.80 9.49
C LEU A 258 14.37 10.34 9.94
N PHE A 259 14.87 9.38 9.17
CA PHE A 259 14.84 7.97 9.57
C PHE A 259 15.50 7.76 10.94
N LYS A 260 16.71 8.28 11.15
CA LYS A 260 17.43 8.21 12.44
C LYS A 260 16.66 8.85 13.60
N ALA A 261 15.87 9.90 13.32
CA ALA A 261 15.08 10.58 14.33
C ALA A 261 13.80 9.82 14.73
N VAL A 262 13.25 8.99 13.83
CA VAL A 262 11.95 8.31 14.01
C VAL A 262 12.10 6.83 14.35
N ALA A 263 13.08 6.13 13.74
CA ALA A 263 13.11 4.67 13.68
C ALA A 263 13.52 3.95 14.98
N GLY A 264 14.04 4.64 15.99
CA GLY A 264 14.52 4.01 17.21
C GLY A 264 15.53 2.89 16.94
N SER A 265 15.21 1.65 17.30
CA SER A 265 16.05 0.46 17.05
C SER A 265 15.96 -0.10 15.62
N GLY A 266 15.03 0.40 14.81
CA GLY A 266 14.78 -0.06 13.45
C GLY A 266 13.28 -0.17 13.16
N ILE A 267 12.94 -0.22 11.88
CA ILE A 267 11.58 -0.37 11.37
C ILE A 267 11.55 -1.60 10.49
N LYS A 268 10.60 -2.50 10.77
CA LYS A 268 10.48 -3.75 10.06
C LYS A 268 9.35 -3.70 9.03
N PHE A 269 9.66 -4.22 7.86
CA PHE A 269 8.71 -4.62 6.84
C PHE A 269 8.61 -6.15 6.85
N TYR A 270 7.46 -6.66 7.27
CA TYR A 270 7.17 -8.09 7.38
C TYR A 270 6.41 -8.56 6.16
N VAL A 271 6.82 -9.69 5.60
CA VAL A 271 6.13 -10.37 4.52
C VAL A 271 5.80 -11.78 4.98
N ASP A 272 4.51 -12.04 5.14
CA ASP A 272 3.95 -13.34 5.55
C ASP A 272 4.06 -14.35 4.41
N TYR A 273 3.71 -13.95 3.19
CA TYR A 273 3.95 -14.76 2.01
C TYR A 273 4.08 -13.93 0.74
N VAL A 274 4.71 -14.55 -0.27
CA VAL A 274 4.56 -14.15 -1.67
C VAL A 274 4.03 -15.35 -2.45
N ARG A 275 2.95 -15.13 -3.21
CA ARG A 275 2.29 -16.17 -4.02
C ARG A 275 2.08 -15.71 -5.44
N VAL A 276 2.26 -16.64 -6.38
CA VAL A 276 2.03 -16.43 -7.80
C VAL A 276 1.14 -17.52 -8.33
N TYR A 277 0.10 -17.11 -9.06
CA TYR A 277 -0.92 -17.98 -9.62
C TYR A 277 -0.93 -17.84 -11.15
N ALA A 278 -1.08 -18.97 -11.84
CA ALA A 278 -1.35 -18.98 -13.27
C ALA A 278 -2.86 -19.07 -13.50
N LYS A 279 -3.32 -18.51 -14.61
CA LYS A 279 -4.71 -18.66 -15.04
C LYS A 279 -4.97 -20.11 -15.45
N ASP A 280 -6.10 -20.66 -15.05
CA ASP A 280 -6.52 -22.00 -15.45
C ASP A 280 -6.74 -22.05 -16.98
N GLU A 281 -6.39 -23.18 -17.60
CA GLU A 281 -6.62 -23.45 -19.03
C GLU A 281 -8.08 -23.82 -19.34
#